data_AF-A0A943Y788-F1
#
_entry.id   AF-A0A943Y788-F1
#
_cell.length_a   1.000
_cell.length_b   1.000
_cell.length_c   1.000
_cell.angle_alpha   90.00
_cell.angle_beta   90.00
_cell.angle_gamma   90.00
#
_symmetry.space_group_name_H-M   'P 1'
#
loop_
_entity.id
_entity.type
_entity.pdbx_description
1 polymer ?
#
loop_
_entity_poly.entity_id
_entity_poly.type
_entity_poly.pdbx_seq_one_letter_code
_entity_poly.pdbx_strand_id
1 'polypeptide(L)'
;MDYAKLCDSDYRFMCVVWDNAPINSGELVKLCQEKLGWKKSTTYTVVRKMCEKGYIANEDATVTVLIPKEQVQADESQYFVERTFDGSLPGFIAAFLGGKKISNEDAKKLKKMIDEHKQS
;
A
#
# COMPACT_ATOMS: atom_id res chain seq x y z
N MET A 1 16.49 0.25 0.97
CA MET A 1 16.21 0.21 -0.49
C MET A 1 15.25 1.35 -0.76
N ASP A 2 15.70 2.38 -1.49
CA ASP A 2 14.82 3.47 -1.91
C ASP A 2 14.00 3.03 -3.12
N TYR A 3 12.75 2.63 -2.89
CA TYR A 3 11.79 2.40 -3.96
C TYR A 3 10.97 3.67 -4.19
N ALA A 4 10.74 4.02 -5.45
CA ALA A 4 10.10 5.28 -5.81
C ALA A 4 8.60 5.26 -5.50
N LYS A 5 8.13 6.23 -4.70
CA LYS A 5 6.73 6.41 -4.29
C LYS A 5 5.73 6.07 -5.40
N LEU A 6 4.72 5.28 -5.05
CA LEU A 6 3.62 4.94 -5.95
C LEU A 6 2.72 6.17 -6.13
N CYS A 7 2.42 6.54 -7.38
CA CYS A 7 1.30 7.43 -7.63
C CYS A 7 -0.02 6.67 -7.51
N ASP A 8 -1.15 7.38 -7.46
CA ASP A 8 -2.48 6.74 -7.29
C ASP A 8 -2.75 5.63 -8.33
N SER A 9 -2.37 5.88 -9.58
CA SER A 9 -2.52 4.91 -10.68
C SER A 9 -1.64 3.67 -10.49
N ASP A 10 -0.37 3.87 -10.10
CA ASP A 10 0.56 2.76 -9.81
C ASP A 10 0.07 1.97 -8.58
N TYR A 11 -0.44 2.65 -7.55
CA TYR A 11 -0.96 2.02 -6.33
C TYR A 11 -2.20 1.16 -6.61
N ARG A 12 -3.14 1.67 -7.43
CA ARG A 12 -4.33 0.89 -7.85
C ARG A 12 -3.93 -0.36 -8.64
N PHE A 13 -2.91 -0.27 -9.49
CA PHE A 13 -2.35 -1.45 -10.16
C PHE A 13 -1.73 -2.43 -9.16
N MET A 14 -0.92 -1.94 -8.23
CA MET A 14 -0.31 -2.78 -7.21
C MET A 14 -1.35 -3.46 -6.32
N CYS A 15 -2.49 -2.83 -6.01
CA CYS A 15 -3.61 -3.51 -5.35
C CYS A 15 -4.09 -4.74 -6.12
N VAL A 16 -4.23 -4.65 -7.45
CA VAL A 16 -4.60 -5.82 -8.27
C VAL A 16 -3.52 -6.90 -8.19
N VAL A 17 -2.24 -6.51 -8.21
CA VAL A 17 -1.13 -7.48 -8.12
C VAL A 17 -1.09 -8.13 -6.73
N TRP A 18 -1.13 -7.37 -5.64
CA TRP A 18 -1.11 -7.89 -4.27
C TRP A 18 -2.25 -8.87 -3.98
N ASP A 19 -3.45 -8.60 -4.51
CA ASP A 19 -4.61 -9.45 -4.28
C ASP A 19 -4.57 -10.78 -5.07
N ASN A 20 -3.72 -10.88 -6.11
CA ASN A 20 -3.76 -12.01 -7.05
C ASN A 20 -2.40 -12.68 -7.28
N ALA A 21 -1.29 -12.09 -6.83
CA ALA A 21 0.03 -12.65 -7.03
C ALA A 21 0.23 -13.94 -6.21
N PRO A 22 0.98 -14.92 -6.75
CA PRO A 22 1.57 -14.94 -8.08
C PRO A 22 0.53 -15.10 -9.20
N ILE A 23 0.65 -14.32 -10.28
CA ILE A 23 -0.33 -14.30 -11.38
C ILE A 23 0.34 -14.26 -12.75
N ASN A 24 -0.23 -14.99 -13.72
CA ASN A 24 0.22 -14.90 -15.10
C ASN A 24 -0.05 -13.50 -15.70
N SER A 25 0.91 -12.93 -16.44
CA SER A 25 0.81 -11.59 -17.02
C SER A 25 -0.37 -11.43 -18.00
N GLY A 26 -0.79 -12.51 -18.66
CA GLY A 26 -1.98 -12.53 -19.51
C GLY A 26 -3.28 -12.38 -18.71
N GLU A 27 -3.40 -13.06 -17.57
CA GLU A 27 -4.54 -12.93 -16.67
C GLU A 27 -4.54 -11.57 -15.96
N LEU A 28 -3.37 -11.08 -15.56
CA LEU A 28 -3.22 -9.74 -15.00
C LEU A 28 -3.72 -8.67 -15.96
N VAL A 29 -3.45 -8.80 -17.27
CA VAL A 29 -4.00 -7.89 -18.29
C VAL A 29 -5.52 -7.87 -18.27
N LYS A 30 -6.17 -9.04 -18.18
CA LYS A 30 -7.63 -9.14 -18.12
C LYS A 30 -8.17 -8.45 -16.87
N LEU A 31 -7.55 -8.70 -15.71
CA LEU A 31 -7.94 -8.07 -14.44
C LEU A 31 -7.76 -6.54 -14.49
N CYS A 32 -6.66 -6.05 -15.05
CA CYS A 32 -6.45 -4.61 -15.22
C CYS A 32 -7.43 -3.99 -16.22
N GLN A 33 -7.83 -4.72 -17.26
CA GLN A 33 -8.87 -4.27 -18.17
C GLN A 33 -10.22 -4.16 -17.46
N GLU A 34 -10.59 -5.16 -16.65
CA GLU A 34 -11.86 -5.18 -15.91
C GLU A 34 -11.91 -4.15 -14.78
N LYS A 35 -10.89 -4.12 -13.91
CA LYS A 35 -10.86 -3.29 -12.70
C LYS A 35 -10.40 -1.86 -12.92
N LEU A 36 -9.51 -1.64 -13.90
CA LEU A 36 -8.88 -0.33 -14.14
C LEU A 36 -9.27 0.26 -15.50
N GLY A 37 -9.94 -0.49 -16.37
CA GLY A 37 -10.26 -0.04 -17.73
C GLY A 37 -9.04 0.07 -18.64
N TRP A 38 -7.92 -0.60 -18.30
CA TRP A 38 -6.66 -0.42 -19.01
C TRP A 38 -6.58 -1.25 -20.28
N LYS A 39 -5.96 -0.68 -21.32
CA LYS A 39 -5.56 -1.43 -22.51
C LYS A 39 -4.38 -2.34 -22.17
N LYS A 40 -4.27 -3.46 -22.91
CA LYS A 40 -3.15 -4.42 -22.80
C LYS A 40 -1.78 -3.74 -22.79
N SER A 41 -1.54 -2.79 -23.69
CA SER A 41 -0.27 -2.05 -23.77
C SER A 41 0.03 -1.26 -22.50
N THR A 42 -0.96 -0.59 -21.93
CA THR A 42 -0.83 0.16 -20.68
C THR A 42 -0.42 -0.75 -19.54
N THR A 43 -1.06 -1.91 -19.39
CA THR A 43 -0.72 -2.88 -18.34
C THR A 43 0.72 -3.35 -18.47
N TYR A 44 1.19 -3.73 -19.66
CA TYR A 44 2.58 -4.16 -19.84
C TYR A 44 3.60 -3.04 -19.57
N THR A 45 3.30 -1.80 -19.96
CA THR A 45 4.15 -0.65 -19.63
C THR A 45 4.26 -0.46 -18.12
N VAL A 46 3.14 -0.57 -17.39
CA VAL A 46 3.13 -0.42 -15.93
C VAL A 46 3.81 -1.61 -15.23
N VAL A 47 3.62 -2.84 -15.72
CA VAL A 47 4.35 -4.02 -15.22
C VAL A 47 5.85 -3.77 -15.32
N ARG A 48 6.35 -3.38 -16.51
CA ARG A 48 7.78 -3.08 -16.70
C ARG A 48 8.28 -1.99 -15.75
N LYS A 49 7.52 -0.89 -15.61
CA LYS A 49 7.83 0.20 -14.70
C LYS A 49 7.90 -0.26 -13.24
N MET A 50 6.98 -1.15 -12.80
CA MET A 50 6.99 -1.68 -11.43
C MET A 50 8.12 -2.68 -11.21
N CYS A 51 8.53 -3.44 -12.23
CA CYS A 51 9.74 -4.25 -12.18
C CYS A 51 11.00 -3.38 -12.04
N GLU A 52 11.12 -2.31 -12.85
CA GLU A 52 12.24 -1.36 -12.78
C GLU A 52 12.32 -0.65 -11.42
N LYS A 53 11.17 -0.39 -10.79
CA LYS A 53 11.09 0.15 -9.42
C LYS A 53 11.33 -0.89 -8.31
N GLY A 54 11.39 -2.19 -8.64
CA GLY A 54 11.64 -3.27 -7.69
C GLY A 54 10.42 -3.70 -6.85
N TYR A 55 9.20 -3.28 -7.21
CA TYR A 55 7.99 -3.70 -6.47
C TYR A 55 7.55 -5.12 -6.79
N ILE A 56 7.79 -5.55 -8.03
CA ILE A 56 7.37 -6.84 -8.56
C ILE A 56 8.49 -7.44 -9.40
N ALA A 57 8.47 -8.76 -9.59
CA ALA A 57 9.24 -9.43 -10.63
C ALA A 57 8.28 -10.02 -11.67
N ASN A 58 8.74 -10.15 -12.91
CA ASN A 58 8.01 -10.83 -13.97
C ASN A 58 8.94 -11.81 -14.66
N GLU A 59 8.80 -13.08 -14.34
CA GLU A 59 9.64 -14.19 -14.83
C GLU A 59 8.73 -15.24 -15.47
N ASP A 60 9.07 -15.71 -16.67
CA ASP A 60 8.27 -16.69 -17.42
C ASP A 60 6.77 -16.33 -17.53
N ALA A 61 6.49 -15.04 -17.77
CA ALA A 61 5.15 -14.47 -17.81
C ALA A 61 4.37 -14.63 -16.48
N THR A 62 5.04 -14.81 -15.35
CA THR A 62 4.46 -14.86 -14.01
C THR A 62 4.93 -13.66 -13.21
N VAL A 63 3.97 -12.87 -12.75
CA VAL A 63 4.20 -11.68 -11.93
C VAL A 63 4.15 -12.06 -10.46
N THR A 64 5.22 -11.77 -9.72
CA THR A 64 5.36 -12.01 -8.29
C THR A 64 5.61 -10.70 -7.54
N VAL A 65 5.22 -10.65 -6.28
CA VAL A 65 5.40 -9.47 -5.42
C VAL A 65 6.75 -9.55 -4.74
N LEU A 66 7.54 -8.48 -4.85
CA LEU A 66 8.80 -8.32 -4.11
C LEU A 66 8.61 -7.46 -2.85
N ILE A 67 7.72 -6.46 -2.92
CA ILE A 67 7.41 -5.57 -1.79
C ILE A 67 5.95 -5.77 -1.37
N PRO A 68 5.69 -6.25 -0.14
CA PRO A 68 4.35 -6.50 0.35
C PRO A 68 3.58 -5.19 0.58
N LYS A 69 2.25 -5.27 0.50
CA LYS A 69 1.35 -4.12 0.63
C LYS A 69 1.51 -3.43 1.98
N GLU A 70 1.65 -4.21 3.05
CA GLU A 70 1.78 -3.75 4.42
C GLU A 70 3.02 -2.88 4.61
N GLN A 71 4.13 -3.21 3.92
CA GLN A 71 5.35 -2.42 3.98
C GLN A 71 5.17 -1.07 3.30
N VAL A 72 4.56 -1.04 2.11
CA VAL A 72 4.26 0.24 1.42
C VAL A 72 3.32 1.10 2.25
N GLN A 73 2.28 0.50 2.84
CA GLN A 73 1.34 1.22 3.69
C GLN A 73 1.99 1.77 4.97
N ALA A 74 2.88 1.00 5.60
CA ALA A 74 3.63 1.46 6.77
C ALA A 74 4.53 2.65 6.41
N ASP A 75 5.32 2.54 5.35
CA ASP A 75 6.26 3.57 4.92
C ASP A 75 5.51 4.85 4.50
N GLU A 76 4.40 4.74 3.75
CA GLU A 76 3.58 5.90 3.39
C GLU A 76 2.87 6.55 4.59
N SER A 77 2.40 5.74 5.54
CA SER A 77 1.74 6.25 6.77
C SER A 77 2.73 7.00 7.65
N GLN A 78 3.93 6.44 7.84
CA GLN A 78 4.99 7.09 8.60
C GLN A 78 5.40 8.41 7.94
N TYR A 79 5.64 8.41 6.62
CA TYR A 79 5.97 9.62 5.88
C TYR A 79 4.86 10.68 5.98
N PHE A 80 3.59 10.27 5.94
CA PHE A 80 2.46 11.18 6.08
C PHE A 80 2.39 11.82 7.47
N VAL A 81 2.60 11.03 8.53
CA VAL A 81 2.62 11.53 9.92
C VAL A 81 3.81 12.46 10.14
N GLU A 82 5.00 12.09 9.67
CA GLU A 82 6.19 12.93 9.76
C GLU A 82 5.99 14.27 9.04
N ARG A 83 5.47 14.25 7.82
CA ARG A 83 5.35 15.46 6.99
C ARG A 83 4.18 16.37 7.36
N THR A 84 3.04 15.82 7.77
CA THR A 84 1.79 16.59 7.98
C THR A 84 1.57 16.97 9.44
N PHE A 85 2.10 16.17 10.36
CA PHE A 85 1.90 16.33 11.80
C PHE A 85 3.22 16.48 12.56
N ASP A 86 4.31 16.80 11.86
CA ASP A 86 5.66 16.95 12.44
C ASP A 86 6.08 15.73 13.28
N GLY A 87 5.67 14.53 12.84
CA GLY A 87 5.94 13.26 13.54
C GLY A 87 5.04 13.01 14.77
N SER A 88 4.09 13.90 15.06
CA SER A 88 3.20 13.77 16.22
C SER A 88 2.08 12.77 15.97
N LEU A 89 2.30 11.51 16.36
CA LEU A 89 1.26 10.49 16.38
C LEU A 89 0.03 10.90 17.22
N PRO A 90 0.17 11.49 18.43
CA PRO A 90 -0.98 12.00 19.17
C PRO A 90 -1.72 13.11 18.43
N GLY A 91 -1.00 13.99 17.73
CA GLY A 91 -1.58 15.05 16.90
C GLY A 91 -2.41 14.49 15.74
N PHE A 92 -1.87 13.48 15.05
CA PHE A 92 -2.58 12.75 14.00
C PHE A 92 -3.88 12.13 14.53
N ILE A 93 -3.82 11.39 15.65
CA ILE A 93 -5.00 10.74 16.24
C ILE A 93 -6.04 11.79 16.66
N ALA A 94 -5.62 12.87 17.31
CA ALA A 94 -6.53 13.95 17.72
C ALA A 94 -7.25 14.58 16.51
N ALA A 95 -6.52 14.85 15.42
CA ALA A 95 -7.08 15.39 14.19
C ALA A 95 -8.02 14.39 13.49
N PHE A 96 -7.63 13.11 13.40
CA PHE A 96 -8.42 12.05 12.78
C PHE A 96 -9.76 11.84 13.48
N LEU A 97 -9.76 11.89 14.82
CA LEU A 97 -10.99 11.76 15.58
C LEU A 97 -11.91 12.97 15.36
N GLY A 98 -11.38 14.16 15.11
CA GLY A 98 -12.18 15.33 14.74
C GLY A 98 -13.31 15.64 15.74
N GLY A 99 -13.10 15.34 17.02
CA GLY A 99 -14.10 15.46 18.08
C GLY A 99 -15.15 14.33 18.16
N LYS A 100 -15.08 13.32 17.30
CA LYS A 100 -15.93 12.12 17.36
C LYS A 100 -15.47 11.20 18.50
N LYS A 101 -16.45 10.64 19.21
CA LYS A 101 -16.19 9.58 20.19
C LYS A 101 -15.95 8.27 19.46
N ILE A 102 -14.90 7.56 19.84
CA ILE A 102 -14.68 6.17 19.41
C ILE A 102 -15.50 5.22 20.28
N SER A 103 -15.74 4.02 19.75
CA SER A 103 -16.39 2.98 20.53
C SER A 103 -15.51 2.55 21.71
N ASN A 104 -16.13 2.02 22.77
CA ASN A 104 -15.39 1.46 23.90
C ASN A 104 -14.49 0.29 23.47
N GLU A 105 -14.87 -0.45 22.43
CA GLU A 105 -14.05 -1.54 21.89
C GLU A 105 -12.80 -1.02 21.19
N ASP A 106 -12.94 0.00 20.34
CA ASP A 106 -11.81 0.61 19.64
C ASP A 106 -10.86 1.29 20.64
N ALA A 107 -11.40 1.97 21.65
CA ALA A 107 -10.60 2.57 22.73
C ALA A 107 -9.77 1.51 23.47
N LYS A 108 -10.37 0.35 23.79
CA LYS A 108 -9.67 -0.77 24.42
C LYS A 108 -8.58 -1.35 23.52
N LYS A 109 -8.86 -1.53 22.23
CA LYS A 109 -7.88 -2.03 21.25
C LYS A 109 -6.70 -1.07 21.11
N LEU A 110 -6.96 0.22 20.93
CA LEU A 110 -5.92 1.25 20.86
C LEU A 110 -5.08 1.30 22.13
N LYS A 111 -5.71 1.27 23.31
CA LYS A 111 -4.98 1.27 24.58
C LYS A 111 -4.07 0.05 24.70
N LYS A 112 -4.57 -1.14 24.36
CA LYS A 112 -3.78 -2.37 24.37
C LYS A 112 -2.57 -2.28 23.44
N MET A 113 -2.75 -1.78 22.21
CA MET A 113 -1.65 -1.59 21.26
C MET A 113 -0.57 -0.64 21.79
N ILE A 114 -0.97 0.45 22.44
CA ILE A 114 -0.04 1.41 23.07
C ILE A 114 0.74 0.74 24.21
N ASP A 115 0.05 0.00 25.08
CA ASP A 115 0.69 -0.69 26.20
C ASP A 115 1.70 -1.76 25.73
N GLU A 116 1.41 -2.46 24.62
CA GLU A 116 2.30 -3.46 24.00
C GLU A 116 3.58 -2.86 23.38
N HIS A 117 3.52 -1.61 22.90
CA HIS A 117 4.64 -0.94 22.22
C HIS A 117 5.28 0.17 23.06
N LYS A 118 4.92 0.27 24.34
CA LYS A 118 5.48 1.25 25.25
C LYS A 118 6.96 0.93 25.49
N GLN A 119 7.83 1.89 25.22
CA GLN A 119 9.23 1.79 25.62
C GLN A 119 9.30 1.63 27.15
N SER A 120 10.03 0.59 27.60
CA SER A 120 10.32 0.33 29.02
C SER A 120 11.29 1.35 29.58
#